data_AF-A0A9E0TAC5-F1
#
_entry.id   AF-A0A9E0TAC5-F1
#
_cell.length_a   1.000
_cell.length_b   1.000
_cell.length_c   1.000
_cell.angle_alpha   90.00
_cell.angle_beta   90.00
_cell.angle_gamma   90.00
#
_symmetry.space_group_name_H-M   'P 1'
#
loop_
_entity.id
_entity.type
_entity.pdbx_description
1 polymer ?
#
loop_
_entity_poly.entity_id
_entity_poly.type
_entity_poly.pdbx_seq_one_letter_code
_entity_poly.pdbx_strand_id
1 'polypeptide(L)' 'MTVRAPLKSLDDALAELLAQAMPLAGTESVNTFDADGRVLAQAAISPLQVPPQDNSAMDGYALRCADIAGGQPPFIL' A
#
# COMPACT_ATOMS: atom_id res chain seq x y z
N MET A 1 43.67 36.13 0.45
CA MET A 1 42.58 35.37 -0.17
C MET A 1 42.04 34.41 0.86
N THR A 2 40.94 34.73 1.52
CA THR A 2 40.33 33.84 2.53
C THR A 2 39.58 32.73 1.80
N VAL A 3 40.05 31.50 1.94
CA VAL A 3 39.41 30.31 1.39
C VAL A 3 38.07 30.13 2.10
N ARG A 4 36.96 30.18 1.35
CA ARG A 4 35.63 29.86 1.88
C ARG A 4 35.58 28.37 2.20
N ALA A 5 35.04 28.03 3.37
CA ALA A 5 34.78 26.65 3.73
C ALA A 5 33.89 25.99 2.67
N PRO A 6 34.13 24.70 2.34
CA PRO A 6 33.33 24.00 1.34
C PRO A 6 31.87 23.91 1.80
N LEU A 7 30.95 24.07 0.86
CA LEU A 7 29.52 23.92 1.11
C LEU A 7 29.22 22.47 1.48
N LYS A 8 28.28 22.28 2.40
CA LYS A 8 27.76 20.97 2.79
C LYS A 8 27.14 20.29 1.56
N SER A 9 27.26 18.96 1.45
CA SER A 9 26.64 18.22 0.37
C SER A 9 25.11 18.31 0.46
N LEU A 10 24.42 18.17 -0.66
CA LEU A 10 22.95 18.22 -0.70
C LEU A 10 22.34 17.14 0.22
N ASP A 11 22.88 15.92 0.17
CA ASP A 11 22.38 14.79 0.96
C ASP A 11 22.56 15.04 2.45
N ASP A 12 23.73 15.53 2.87
CA ASP A 12 23.99 15.81 4.28
C ASP A 12 23.10 16.97 4.79
N ALA A 13 22.82 17.96 3.94
CA ALA A 13 21.96 19.09 4.28
C ALA A 13 20.49 18.66 4.37
N LEU A 14 20.03 17.82 3.44
CA LEU A 14 18.67 17.27 3.44
C LEU A 14 18.45 16.36 4.66
N ALA A 15 19.39 15.47 4.97
CA ALA A 15 19.31 14.58 6.11
C ALA A 15 19.22 15.36 7.44
N GLU A 16 20.01 16.42 7.60
CA GLU A 16 19.95 17.28 8.78
C GLU A 16 18.61 18.01 8.89
N LEU A 17 18.08 18.53 7.79
CA LEU A 17 16.78 19.22 7.78
C LEU A 17 15.65 18.26 8.16
N LEU A 18 15.62 17.08 7.56
CA LEU A 18 14.61 16.05 7.86
C LEU A 18 14.71 15.54 9.30
N ALA A 19 15.92 15.47 9.87
CA ALA A 19 16.12 15.07 11.26
C ALA A 19 15.45 16.02 12.27
N GLN A 20 15.21 17.28 11.90
CA GLN A 20 14.54 18.26 12.74
C GLN A 20 13.03 18.36 12.47
N ALA A 21 12.54 17.74 11.39
CA ALA A 21 11.12 17.76 11.06
C ALA A 21 10.35 16.88 12.04
N MET A 22 9.32 17.44 12.66
CA MET A 22 8.38 16.67 13.48
C MET A 22 7.11 16.40 12.67
N PRO A 23 6.55 15.18 12.74
CA PRO A 23 5.22 14.92 12.20
C PRO A 23 4.20 15.90 12.76
N LEU A 24 3.24 16.29 11.93
CA LEU A 24 2.19 17.22 12.36
C LEU A 24 1.36 16.58 13.48
N ALA A 25 1.07 17.36 14.52
CA ALA A 25 0.27 16.90 15.64
C ALA A 25 -1.23 16.99 15.32
N GLY A 26 -1.99 16.02 15.82
CA GLY A 26 -3.43 15.99 15.69
C GLY A 26 -3.92 15.16 14.50
N THR A 27 -5.15 14.68 14.62
CA THR A 27 -5.80 13.85 13.63
C THR A 27 -7.25 14.31 13.52
N GLU A 28 -7.79 14.28 12.31
CA GLU A 28 -9.21 14.55 12.08
C GLU A 28 -9.84 13.38 11.32
N SER A 29 -11.12 13.13 11.59
CA SER A 29 -11.91 12.17 10.83
C SER A 29 -12.65 12.93 9.73
N VAL A 30 -12.35 12.58 8.49
CA VAL A 30 -12.99 13.18 7.30
C VAL A 30 -13.74 12.12 6.51
N ASN A 31 -14.61 12.54 5.61
CA ASN A 31 -15.22 11.63 4.66
C ASN A 31 -14.17 11.13 3.67
N THR A 32 -14.30 9.88 3.20
CA THR A 32 -13.42 9.29 2.18
C THR A 32 -13.36 10.14 0.90
N PHE A 33 -14.45 10.82 0.53
CA PHE A 33 -14.44 11.73 -0.64
C PHE A 33 -13.56 12.98 -0.44
N ASP A 34 -13.28 13.37 0.80
CA ASP A 34 -12.44 14.53 1.15
C ASP A 34 -11.02 14.12 1.59
N ALA A 35 -10.71 12.81 1.50
CA ALA A 35 -9.46 12.24 1.99
C ALA A 35 -8.32 12.26 0.96
N ASP A 36 -8.60 12.62 -0.29
CA ASP A 36 -7.58 12.65 -1.36
C ASP A 36 -6.43 13.62 -1.03
N GLY A 37 -5.20 13.17 -1.27
CA GLY A 37 -3.97 13.92 -0.92
C GLY A 37 -3.63 14.00 0.57
N ARG A 38 -4.42 13.42 1.48
CA ARG A 38 -4.12 13.37 2.93
C ARG A 38 -3.30 12.14 3.31
N VAL A 39 -2.72 12.17 4.52
CA VAL A 39 -1.95 11.05 5.09
C VAL A 39 -2.79 10.34 6.15
N LEU A 40 -2.84 9.00 6.09
CA LEU A 40 -3.52 8.20 7.10
C LEU A 40 -2.82 8.35 8.46
N ALA A 41 -3.61 8.71 9.48
CA ALA A 41 -3.14 8.77 10.86
C ALA A 41 -2.92 7.40 11.50
N GLN A 42 -3.59 6.36 10.99
CA GLN A 42 -3.52 4.98 11.48
C GLN A 42 -3.67 3.99 10.33
N ALA A 43 -3.27 2.73 10.56
CA ALA A 43 -3.44 1.66 9.58
C ALA A 43 -4.92 1.43 9.22
N ALA A 44 -5.20 1.31 7.92
CA ALA A 44 -6.51 0.89 7.42
C ALA A 44 -6.57 -0.64 7.37
N ILE A 45 -7.28 -1.23 8.34
CA ILE A 45 -7.41 -2.69 8.47
C ILE A 45 -8.82 -3.09 8.04
N SER A 46 -8.93 -4.03 7.10
CA SER A 46 -10.24 -4.57 6.71
C SER A 46 -10.84 -5.40 7.85
N PRO A 47 -12.07 -5.12 8.28
CA PRO A 47 -12.77 -5.98 9.24
C PRO A 47 -13.40 -7.21 8.57
N LEU A 48 -13.37 -7.30 7.23
CA LEU A 48 -14.08 -8.32 6.46
C LEU A 48 -13.15 -9.06 5.50
N GLN A 49 -13.48 -10.32 5.24
CA GLN A 49 -12.93 -11.09 4.13
C GLN A 49 -13.64 -10.67 2.85
N VAL A 50 -12.88 -10.30 1.83
CA VAL A 50 -13.42 -9.85 0.54
C VAL A 50 -12.65 -10.57 -0.59
N PRO A 51 -13.28 -11.51 -1.33
CA PRO A 51 -14.65 -11.99 -1.13
C PRO A 51 -14.80 -12.78 0.19
N PRO A 52 -16.01 -12.84 0.77
CA PRO A 52 -16.23 -13.54 2.03
C PRO A 52 -16.25 -15.06 1.91
N GLN A 53 -16.42 -15.58 0.70
CA GLN A 53 -16.53 -17.00 0.38
C GLN A 53 -15.87 -17.26 -0.96
N ASP A 54 -15.55 -18.52 -1.24
CA ASP A 54 -15.08 -18.95 -2.56
C ASP A 54 -16.17 -18.68 -3.61
N ASN A 55 -15.78 -18.04 -4.71
CA ASN A 55 -16.66 -17.76 -5.83
C ASN A 55 -15.97 -18.10 -7.16
N SER A 56 -16.79 -18.31 -8.20
CA SER A 56 -16.29 -18.53 -9.55
C SER A 56 -15.77 -17.21 -10.12
N ALA A 57 -14.59 -17.21 -10.74
CA ALA A 57 -14.08 -16.02 -11.41
C ALA A 57 -14.81 -15.74 -12.74
N MET A 58 -15.40 -16.79 -13.33
CA MET A 58 -16.05 -16.75 -14.63
C MET A 58 -17.31 -17.62 -14.66
N ASP A 59 -18.12 -17.46 -15.70
CA ASP A 59 -19.21 -18.39 -15.99
C ASP A 59 -18.66 -19.74 -16.47
N GLY A 60 -19.16 -20.83 -15.91
CA GLY A 60 -18.67 -22.17 -16.23
C GLY A 60 -19.32 -23.26 -15.40
N TYR A 61 -18.64 -24.40 -15.30
CA TYR A 61 -19.08 -25.56 -14.52
C TYR A 61 -18.09 -25.86 -13.41
N ALA A 62 -18.58 -26.07 -12.19
CA ALA A 62 -17.76 -26.54 -11.08
C ALA A 62 -17.40 -28.02 -11.30
N LEU A 63 -16.10 -28.31 -11.37
CA LEU A 63 -15.56 -29.66 -11.55
C LEU A 63 -14.70 -30.03 -10.33
N ARG A 64 -14.61 -31.33 -10.04
CA ARG A 64 -13.61 -31.84 -9.08
C ARG A 64 -12.30 -32.05 -9.83
N CYS A 65 -11.21 -31.46 -9.35
CA CYS A 65 -9.90 -31.62 -9.98
C CYS A 65 -9.48 -33.10 -10.14
N ALA A 66 -9.91 -33.97 -9.21
CA ALA A 66 -9.64 -35.40 -9.25
C ALA A 66 -10.24 -36.14 -10.47
N ASP A 67 -11.29 -35.59 -11.08
CA ASP A 67 -11.98 -36.21 -12.21
C ASP A 67 -11.35 -35.79 -13.57
N ILE A 68 -10.33 -34.92 -13.58
CA ILE A 68 -9.68 -34.41 -14.80
C ILE A 68 -8.44 -35.25 -15.12
N ALA A 69 -8.46 -35.93 -16.28
CA ALA A 69 -7.30 -36.67 -16.78
C ALA A 69 -6.13 -35.71 -17.06
N GLY A 70 -5.00 -35.88 -16.34
CA GLY A 70 -3.85 -34.97 -16.40
C GLY A 70 -3.71 -34.04 -15.18
N GLY A 71 -4.65 -34.06 -14.23
CA GLY A 71 -4.51 -33.51 -12.87
C GLY A 71 -4.50 -31.97 -12.74
N GLN A 72 -4.26 -31.24 -13.83
CA GLN A 72 -4.33 -29.79 -13.86
C GLN A 72 -5.51 -29.33 -14.71
N PRO A 73 -6.49 -28.59 -14.14
CA PRO A 73 -7.41 -27.84 -14.97
C PRO A 73 -6.62 -26.79 -15.78
N PRO A 74 -7.03 -26.47 -17.02
CA PRO A 74 -6.51 -25.29 -17.69
C PRO A 74 -6.78 -24.12 -16.74
N PHE A 75 -5.73 -23.39 -16.39
CA PHE A 75 -5.81 -22.18 -15.56
C PHE A 75 -7.04 -21.37 -15.99
N ILE A 76 -7.98 -21.16 -15.05
CA ILE A 76 -9.27 -20.45 -15.10
C ILE A 76 -10.38 -21.34 -14.51
N LEU A 77 -10.54 -21.25 -13.18
CA LEU A 77 -11.81 -21.34 -12.45
C LEU A 77 -11.83 -20.19 -11.44
#